data_AF-A0A4Q0XTB6-F1
#
_entry.id   AF-A0A4Q0XTB6-F1
#
_cell.length_a   1.000
_cell.length_b   1.000
_cell.length_c   1.000
_cell.angle_alpha   90.00
_cell.angle_beta   90.00
_cell.angle_gamma   90.00
#
_symmetry.space_group_name_H-M   'P 1'
#
loop_
_entity.id
_entity.type
_entity.pdbx_description
1 polymer ?
#
loop_
_entity_poly.entity_id
_entity_poly.type
_entity_poly.pdbx_seq_one_letter_code
_entity_poly.pdbx_strand_id
1 'polypeptide(L)'
;MEVNLVVEALKFMMLGMGVVFAFLIIMIYALKAQAVLINKFFPVKEKQPPKKVQPQTHASDETAKKVAAIAAVIQHHNNLKG
;
A
#
# COMPACT_ATOMS: atom_id res chain seq x y z
N MET A 1 -56.74 -26.34 13.64
CA MET A 1 -55.28 -26.53 13.70
C MET A 1 -54.74 -25.45 14.62
N GLU A 2 -54.23 -25.83 15.79
CA GLU A 2 -53.67 -24.86 16.76
C GLU A 2 -52.35 -24.34 16.22
N VAL A 3 -52.35 -23.07 15.81
CA VAL A 3 -51.13 -22.35 15.41
C VAL A 3 -50.41 -21.94 16.69
N ASN A 4 -49.30 -22.60 16.98
CA ASN A 4 -48.44 -22.23 18.09
C ASN A 4 -47.65 -20.96 17.72
N LEU A 5 -48.19 -19.79 18.06
CA LEU A 5 -47.64 -18.47 17.72
C LEU A 5 -46.16 -18.32 18.12
N VAL A 6 -45.74 -18.93 19.23
CA VAL A 6 -44.34 -18.91 19.68
C VAL A 6 -43.42 -19.66 18.70
N VAL A 7 -43.86 -20.81 18.20
CA VAL A 7 -43.10 -21.60 17.22
C VAL A 7 -43.07 -20.88 15.87
N GLU A 8 -44.18 -20.23 15.49
CA GLU A 8 -44.26 -19.40 14.29
C GLU A 8 -43.26 -18.23 14.35
N ALA A 9 -43.25 -17.49 15.46
CA ALA A 9 -42.34 -16.37 15.68
C ALA A 9 -40.87 -16.81 15.67
N LEU A 10 -40.55 -17.96 16.27
CA LEU A 10 -39.19 -18.51 16.25
C LEU A 10 -38.74 -18.87 14.82
N LYS A 11 -39.63 -19.45 13.99
CA LYS A 11 -39.35 -19.70 12.58
C LYS A 11 -39.07 -18.41 11.82
N PHE A 12 -39.87 -17.36 12.04
CA PHE A 12 -39.64 -16.06 11.41
C PHE A 12 -38.34 -15.40 11.87
N MET A 13 -37.96 -15.54 13.15
CA MET A 13 -36.68 -15.05 13.66
C MET A 13 -35.50 -15.75 12.99
N MET A 14 -35.51 -17.08 12.92
CA MET A 14 -34.46 -17.84 12.24
C MET A 14 -34.41 -17.53 10.74
N LEU A 15 -35.57 -17.39 10.09
CA LEU A 15 -35.66 -17.05 8.67
C LEU A 15 -35.10 -15.65 8.41
N GLY A 16 -35.51 -14.65 9.20
CA GLY A 16 -35.03 -13.28 9.08
C GLY A 16 -33.52 -13.16 9.32
N MET A 17 -33.02 -13.74 10.42
CA MET A 17 -31.58 -13.74 10.70
C MET A 17 -30.79 -14.55 9.66
N GLY A 18 -31.32 -15.69 9.22
CA GLY A 18 -30.67 -16.54 8.22
C GLY A 18 -30.54 -15.87 6.87
N VAL A 19 -31.59 -15.18 6.40
CA VAL A 19 -31.56 -14.43 5.13
C VAL A 19 -30.57 -13.28 5.19
N VAL A 20 -30.56 -12.51 6.28
CA VAL A 20 -29.57 -11.42 6.46
C VAL A 20 -28.16 -11.98 6.48
N PHE A 21 -27.91 -13.07 7.21
CA PHE A 21 -26.60 -13.69 7.28
C PHE A 21 -26.14 -14.21 5.91
N ALA A 22 -27.01 -14.90 5.17
CA ALA A 22 -26.73 -15.36 3.82
C ALA A 22 -26.43 -14.20 2.87
N PHE A 23 -27.20 -13.11 2.97
CA PHE A 23 -26.97 -11.89 2.18
C PHE A 23 -25.59 -11.29 2.45
N LEU A 24 -25.19 -11.17 3.72
CA LEU A 24 -23.86 -10.66 4.09
C LEU A 24 -22.74 -11.56 3.57
N ILE A 25 -22.90 -12.89 3.65
CA ILE A 25 -21.92 -13.84 3.09
C ILE A 25 -21.76 -13.60 1.59
N ILE A 26 -22.87 -13.54 0.85
CA ILE A 26 -22.84 -13.28 -0.60
C ILE A 26 -22.17 -11.95 -0.90
N MET A 27 -22.49 -10.90 -0.12
CA MET A 27 -21.88 -9.59 -0.28
C MET A 27 -20.36 -9.61 -0.06
N ILE A 28 -19.86 -10.33 0.94
CA ILE A 28 -18.42 -10.51 1.16
C ILE A 28 -17.77 -11.16 -0.07
N TYR A 29 -18.37 -12.21 -0.62
CA TYR A 29 -17.84 -12.85 -1.82
C TYR A 29 -17.89 -11.95 -3.05
N ALA A 30 -18.95 -11.16 -3.21
CA ALA A 30 -19.06 -10.17 -4.29
C ALA A 30 -17.94 -9.13 -4.20
N LEU A 31 -17.68 -8.60 -3.00
CA LEU A 31 -16.59 -7.65 -2.77
C LEU A 31 -15.21 -8.28 -3.06
N LYS A 32 -15.00 -9.54 -2.67
CA LYS A 32 -13.75 -10.27 -2.99
C LYS A 32 -13.61 -10.50 -4.49
N ALA A 33 -14.69 -10.87 -5.18
CA ALA A 33 -14.70 -11.02 -6.63
C ALA A 33 -14.39 -9.69 -7.34
N GLN A 34 -14.99 -8.59 -6.89
CA GLN A 34 -14.67 -7.25 -7.37
C GLN A 34 -13.19 -6.91 -7.13
N ALA A 35 -12.64 -7.18 -5.94
CA ALA A 35 -11.22 -6.92 -5.65
C ALA A 35 -10.28 -7.68 -6.60
N VAL A 36 -10.59 -8.96 -6.88
CA VAL A 36 -9.81 -9.77 -7.83
C VAL A 36 -9.96 -9.25 -9.26
N LEU A 37 -11.18 -8.89 -9.66
CA LEU A 37 -11.46 -8.35 -10.99
C LEU A 37 -10.71 -7.03 -11.20
N ILE A 38 -10.78 -6.13 -10.23
CA ILE A 38 -10.07 -4.84 -10.26
C ILE A 38 -8.56 -5.07 -10.36
N ASN A 39 -7.97 -5.93 -9.52
CA ASN A 39 -6.54 -6.22 -9.59
C ASN A 39 -6.11 -6.85 -10.93
N LYS A 40 -6.98 -7.63 -11.57
CA LYS A 40 -6.68 -8.29 -12.86
C LYS A 40 -6.80 -7.34 -14.05
N PHE A 41 -7.83 -6.49 -14.07
CA PHE A 41 -8.12 -5.59 -15.21
C PHE A 41 -7.47 -4.21 -15.06
N PHE A 42 -7.32 -3.73 -13.83
CA PHE A 42 -6.58 -2.53 -13.46
C PHE A 42 -5.53 -2.91 -12.41
N PRO A 43 -4.44 -3.60 -12.81
CA PRO A 43 -3.32 -3.83 -11.93
C PRO A 43 -2.80 -2.47 -11.49
N VAL A 44 -3.22 -2.03 -10.31
CA VAL A 44 -2.54 -0.99 -9.57
C VAL A 44 -1.17 -1.62 -9.34
N LYS A 45 -0.16 -1.18 -10.11
CA LYS A 45 1.23 -1.49 -9.78
C LYS A 45 1.34 -1.16 -8.31
N GLU A 46 1.42 -2.19 -7.46
CA GLU A 46 1.75 -2.00 -6.06
C GLU A 46 3.00 -1.15 -6.14
N LYS A 47 2.89 0.12 -5.70
CA LYS A 47 4.07 0.91 -5.41
C LYS A 47 4.81 0.01 -4.45
N GLN A 48 5.88 -0.60 -4.94
CA GLN A 48 6.78 -1.40 -4.15
C GLN A 48 6.91 -0.68 -2.82
N PRO A 49 6.71 -1.36 -1.66
CA PRO A 49 6.84 -0.71 -0.37
C PRO A 49 8.08 0.15 -0.44
N PRO A 50 7.98 1.49 -0.22
CA PRO A 50 9.03 2.42 -0.59
C PRO A 50 10.31 1.84 -0.05
N LYS A 51 11.17 1.37 -0.96
CA LYS A 51 12.47 0.79 -0.62
C LYS A 51 13.05 1.82 0.30
N LYS A 52 13.24 1.47 1.59
CA LYS A 52 13.82 2.37 2.61
C LYS A 52 14.93 3.09 1.89
N VAL A 53 14.72 4.37 1.61
CA VAL A 53 15.69 5.18 0.92
C VAL A 53 16.76 5.32 1.98
N GLN A 54 17.77 4.44 1.92
CA GLN A 54 19.04 4.76 2.53
C GLN A 54 19.37 6.15 2.02
N PRO A 55 19.74 7.10 2.89
CA PRO A 55 20.16 8.41 2.45
C PRO A 55 21.26 8.19 1.42
N GLN A 56 20.90 8.28 0.13
CA GLN A 56 21.88 8.38 -0.91
C GLN A 56 22.39 9.78 -0.71
N THR A 57 23.58 9.88 -0.14
CA THR A 57 24.36 11.10 -0.10
C THR A 57 24.68 11.47 -1.54
N HIS A 58 23.68 11.99 -2.26
CA HIS A 58 23.88 12.79 -3.46
C HIS A 58 24.40 14.15 -2.98
N ALA A 59 25.54 14.14 -2.28
CA ALA A 59 26.44 15.27 -2.36
C ALA A 59 26.92 15.24 -3.80
N SER A 60 26.15 15.94 -4.64
CA SER A 60 26.33 16.10 -6.07
C SER A 60 27.79 15.91 -6.44
N ASP A 61 28.10 14.88 -7.24
CA ASP A 61 29.45 14.64 -7.77
C ASP A 61 30.09 15.92 -8.31
N GLU A 62 29.27 16.84 -8.80
CA GLU A 62 29.68 18.17 -9.23
C GLU A 62 30.22 19.05 -8.09
N THR A 63 29.60 19.02 -6.91
CA THR A 63 30.08 19.72 -5.72
C THR A 63 31.37 19.11 -5.20
N ALA A 64 31.46 17.77 -5.15
CA ALA A 64 32.69 17.08 -4.78
C ALA A 64 33.84 17.39 -5.77
N LYS A 65 33.56 17.41 -7.07
CA LYS A 65 34.52 17.79 -8.12
C LYS A 65 34.94 19.25 -8.03
N LYS A 66 34.01 20.18 -7.76
CA LYS A 66 34.32 21.60 -7.55
C LYS A 66 35.23 21.81 -6.34
N VAL A 67 34.92 21.17 -5.22
CA VAL A 67 35.74 21.24 -4.00
C VAL A 67 37.13 20.65 -4.24
N ALA A 68 37.22 19.50 -4.92
CA ALA A 68 38.50 18.88 -5.29
C ALA A 68 39.34 19.77 -6.23
N ALA A 69 38.70 20.42 -7.22
CA ALA A 69 39.38 21.33 -8.14
C ALA A 69 39.94 22.57 -7.41
N ILE A 70 39.17 23.16 -6.51
CA ILE A 70 39.61 24.32 -5.71
C ILE A 70 40.78 23.91 -4.79
N ALA A 71 40.69 22.75 -4.14
CA ALA A 71 41.76 22.25 -3.28
C ALA A 71 43.06 21.99 -4.06
N ALA A 72 42.97 21.41 -5.27
CA ALA A 72 44.12 21.17 -6.13
C ALA A 72 44.83 22.47 -6.54
N VAL A 73 44.07 23.52 -6.86
CA VAL A 73 44.64 24.83 -7.22
C VAL A 73 45.38 25.46 -6.03
N ILE A 74 44.79 25.41 -4.83
CA ILE A 74 45.41 25.95 -3.62
C ILE A 74 46.71 25.20 -3.30
N GLN A 75 46.69 23.87 -3.38
CA GLN A 75 47.86 23.04 -3.11
C GLN A 75 48.98 23.30 -4.13
N HIS A 76 48.64 23.41 -5.42
CA HIS A 76 49.60 23.72 -6.47
C HIS A 76 50.21 25.12 -6.29
N HIS A 77 49.40 26.12 -5.90
CA HIS A 77 49.90 27.47 -5.62
C HIS A 77 50.87 27.49 -4.44
N ASN A 78 50.56 26.75 -3.37
CA ASN A 78 51.41 26.66 -2.18
C ASN A 78 52.72 25.90 -2.46
N ASN A 79 52.67 24.87 -3.31
CA ASN A 79 53.84 24.08 -3.69
C ASN A 79 54.78 24.80 -4.69
N LEU A 80 54.30 25.84 -5.37
CA LEU A 80 55.10 26.70 -6.25
C LEU A 80 55.72 27.91 -5.53
N LYS A 81 55.35 28.14 -4.27
CA LYS A 81 55.87 29.23 -3.42
C LYS A 81 56.92 28.77 -2.39
N GLY A 82 57.31 27.50 -2.42
CA GLY A 82 58.53 26.98 -1.78
C GLY A 82 59.65 26.86 -2.81
#